data_AF-A0AB34HCX6-F1
#
_entry.id   AF-A0AB34HCX6-F1
#
_cell.length_a   1.000
_cell.length_b   1.000
_cell.length_c   1.000
_cell.angle_alpha   90.00
_cell.angle_beta   90.00
_cell.angle_gamma   90.00
#
_symmetry.space_group_name_H-M   'P 1'
#
loop_
_entity.id
_entity.type
_entity.pdbx_description
1 polymer ?
#
loop_
_entity_poly.entity_id
_entity_poly.type
_entity_poly.pdbx_seq_one_letter_code
_entity_poly.pdbx_strand_id
1 'polypeptide(L)'
;MQGVPQLSVCLSEEPEDHIKAAAAWALGQIGRHTPEHARAVAVTHTLPVLLSLYMSTESSEDLQVKSKKAIKNILQKCTHLPALEPLLHDAPPNILKYVVGQFSKVRHALLA
;
A
#
# COMPACT_ATOMS: atom_id res chain seq x y z
N MET A 1 5.08 -16.57 -0.71
CA MET A 1 5.89 -15.56 -1.43
C MET A 1 6.96 -15.02 -0.50
N GLN A 2 8.20 -15.51 -0.60
CA GLN A 2 9.33 -14.99 0.18
C GLN A 2 9.93 -13.70 -0.39
N GLY A 3 9.29 -13.02 -1.36
CA GLY A 3 9.82 -11.78 -1.94
C GLY A 3 9.21 -10.51 -1.35
N VAL A 4 7.97 -10.57 -0.87
CA VAL A 4 7.23 -9.40 -0.36
C VAL A 4 7.84 -8.85 0.93
N PRO A 5 8.22 -9.67 1.94
CA PRO A 5 8.84 -9.15 3.15
C PRO A 5 10.15 -8.41 2.87
N GLN A 6 10.99 -8.94 1.99
CA GLN A 6 12.28 -8.36 1.60
C GLN A 6 12.08 -7.04 0.87
N LEU A 7 11.11 -6.96 -0.04
CA LEU A 7 10.75 -5.69 -0.69
C LEU A 7 10.24 -4.66 0.32
N SER A 8 9.55 -5.10 1.38
CA SER A 8 9.09 -4.21 2.46
C SER A 8 10.26 -3.70 3.31
N VAL A 9 11.27 -4.55 3.56
CA VAL A 9 12.53 -4.15 4.21
C VAL A 9 13.24 -3.14 3.32
N CYS A 10 13.45 -3.44 2.04
CA CYS A 10 14.10 -2.51 1.11
C CYS A 10 13.37 -1.16 1.03
N LEU A 11 12.04 -1.15 1.03
CA LEU A 11 11.26 0.09 1.02
C LEU A 11 11.51 0.94 2.28
N SER A 12 11.79 0.31 3.42
CA SER A 12 11.91 0.98 4.72
C SER A 12 13.35 1.38 5.04
N GLU A 13 14.31 0.50 4.77
CA GLU A 13 15.69 0.61 5.26
C GLU A 13 16.67 1.17 4.22
N GLU A 14 16.39 1.06 2.92
CA GLU A 14 17.33 1.50 1.90
C GLU A 14 17.52 3.03 1.93
N PRO A 15 18.75 3.55 1.93
CA PRO A 15 18.97 4.98 1.99
C PRO A 15 18.57 5.67 0.68
N GLU A 16 18.75 5.01 -0.46
CA GLU A 16 18.52 5.62 -1.76
C GLU A 16 17.06 5.53 -2.22
N ASP A 17 16.50 6.70 -2.52
CA ASP A 17 15.14 6.86 -3.01
C ASP A 17 14.82 6.06 -4.27
N HIS A 18 15.77 5.89 -5.19
CA HIS A 18 15.53 5.14 -6.41
C HIS A 18 15.33 3.63 -6.13
N ILE A 19 15.98 3.10 -5.09
CA ILE A 19 15.81 1.71 -4.64
C ILE A 19 14.44 1.56 -3.97
N LYS A 20 14.10 2.47 -3.05
CA LYS A 20 12.76 2.54 -2.45
C LYS A 20 11.66 2.66 -3.51
N ALA A 21 11.89 3.44 -4.56
CA ALA A 21 10.93 3.64 -5.64
C ALA A 21 10.73 2.36 -6.45
N ALA A 22 11.80 1.63 -6.76
CA ALA A 22 11.72 0.33 -7.39
C ALA A 22 10.96 -0.69 -6.52
N ALA A 23 11.24 -0.71 -5.21
CA ALA A 23 10.54 -1.56 -4.26
C ALA A 23 9.03 -1.23 -4.18
N ALA A 24 8.68 0.06 -4.06
CA ALA A 24 7.31 0.54 -4.06
C ALA A 24 6.57 0.11 -5.34
N TRP A 25 7.21 0.29 -6.50
CA TRP A 25 6.64 -0.13 -7.78
C TRP A 25 6.39 -1.63 -7.81
N ALA A 26 7.36 -2.45 -7.42
CA ALA A 26 7.26 -3.92 -7.41
C ALA A 26 6.13 -4.40 -6.48
N LEU A 27 6.04 -3.86 -5.28
CA LEU A 27 4.96 -4.14 -4.32
C LEU A 27 3.59 -3.76 -4.91
N GLY A 28 3.51 -2.62 -5.59
CA GLY A 28 2.31 -2.19 -6.30
C GLY A 28 1.93 -3.10 -7.49
N GLN A 29 2.91 -3.72 -8.15
CA GLN A 29 2.65 -4.73 -9.19
C GLN A 29 2.16 -6.04 -8.59
N ILE A 30 2.69 -6.47 -7.44
CA ILE A 30 2.22 -7.68 -6.77
C ILE A 30 0.78 -7.49 -6.29
N GLY A 31 0.51 -6.40 -5.58
CA GLY A 31 -0.79 -6.18 -4.94
C GLY A 31 -1.95 -5.85 -5.88
N ARG A 32 -1.72 -5.58 -7.18
CA ARG A 32 -2.82 -5.21 -8.12
C ARG A 32 -3.58 -6.40 -8.72
N HIS A 33 -3.08 -7.63 -8.58
CA HIS A 33 -3.60 -8.78 -9.34
C HIS A 33 -4.81 -9.42 -8.65
N THR A 34 -4.61 -9.99 -7.46
CA THR A 34 -5.66 -10.71 -6.71
C THR A 34 -5.73 -10.26 -5.24
N PRO A 35 -6.86 -10.51 -4.54
CA PRO A 35 -6.97 -10.21 -3.11
C PRO A 35 -5.92 -10.90 -2.24
N GLU A 36 -5.52 -12.12 -2.58
CA GLU A 36 -4.49 -12.87 -1.84
C GLU A 36 -3.12 -12.18 -1.95
N HIS A 37 -2.76 -11.70 -3.14
CA HIS A 37 -1.53 -10.94 -3.35
C HIS A 37 -1.58 -9.58 -2.63
N ALA A 38 -2.71 -8.88 -2.71
CA ALA A 38 -2.89 -7.62 -2.01
C ALA A 38 -2.79 -7.80 -0.49
N ARG A 39 -3.39 -8.86 0.05
CA ARG A 39 -3.27 -9.23 1.46
C ARG A 39 -1.82 -9.54 1.82
N ALA A 40 -1.10 -10.32 1.01
CA ALA A 40 0.31 -10.65 1.26
C ALA A 40 1.20 -9.40 1.40
N VAL A 41 0.93 -8.34 0.63
CA VAL A 41 1.61 -7.04 0.74
C VAL A 41 1.10 -6.20 1.91
N ALA A 42 -0.20 -6.25 2.21
CA ALA A 42 -0.77 -5.43 3.29
C ALA A 42 -0.29 -5.90 4.69
N VAL A 43 -0.14 -7.22 4.89
CA VAL A 43 0.28 -7.79 6.19
C VAL A 43 1.75 -7.56 6.53
N THR A 44 2.58 -7.11 5.59
CA THR A 44 4.01 -6.78 5.83
C THR A 44 4.21 -5.34 6.30
N HIS A 45 3.16 -4.65 6.77
CA HIS A 45 3.20 -3.23 7.17
C HIS A 45 3.69 -2.27 6.09
N THR A 46 3.61 -2.68 4.82
CA THR A 46 4.08 -1.89 3.68
C THR A 46 3.18 -0.67 3.39
N LEU A 47 1.88 -0.75 3.66
CA LEU A 47 0.93 0.32 3.34
C LEU A 47 1.20 1.62 4.12
N PRO A 48 1.41 1.61 5.45
CA PRO A 48 1.82 2.80 6.18
C PRO A 48 3.14 3.40 5.69
N VAL A 49 4.14 2.57 5.38
CA VAL A 49 5.44 3.04 4.86
C VAL A 49 5.27 3.74 3.51
N LEU A 50 4.53 3.13 2.57
CA LEU A 50 4.22 3.78 1.29
C LEU A 50 3.48 5.10 1.48
N LEU A 51 2.58 5.18 2.46
CA LEU A 51 1.84 6.41 2.76
C LEU A 51 2.78 7.52 3.25
N SER A 52 3.68 7.19 4.17
CA SER A 52 4.71 8.12 4.66
C SER A 52 5.60 8.63 3.52
N LEU A 53 6.09 7.73 2.66
CA LEU A 53 6.94 8.10 1.51
C LEU A 53 6.19 8.93 0.45
N TYR A 54 4.88 8.71 0.30
CA TYR A 54 4.05 9.54 -0.56
C TYR A 54 3.87 10.95 0.00
N MET A 55 3.78 11.10 1.32
CA MET A 55 3.49 12.38 1.98
C MET A 55 4.75 13.18 2.36
N SER A 56 5.92 12.54 2.42
CA SER A 56 7.17 13.20 2.77
C SER A 56 7.66 14.12 1.66
N THR A 57 7.97 15.36 2.02
CA THR A 57 8.61 16.34 1.11
C THR A 57 10.08 16.03 0.86
N GLU A 58 10.69 15.17 1.67
CA GLU A 58 12.08 14.74 1.51
C GLU A 58 12.22 13.62 0.47
N SER A 59 11.12 12.90 0.19
CA SER A 59 11.09 11.89 -0.86
C SER A 59 11.08 12.56 -2.24
N SER A 60 11.87 12.01 -3.16
CA SER A 60 11.89 12.35 -4.57
C SER A 60 10.52 12.19 -5.23
N GLU A 61 10.28 12.96 -6.29
CA GLU A 61 9.02 12.94 -7.04
C GLU A 61 8.67 11.54 -7.56
N ASP A 62 9.67 10.82 -8.08
CA ASP A 62 9.47 9.45 -8.59
C ASP A 62 9.04 8.49 -7.47
N LEU A 63 9.65 8.58 -6.29
CA LEU A 63 9.29 7.79 -5.11
C LEU A 63 7.86 8.11 -4.65
N GLN A 64 7.49 9.38 -4.58
CA GLN A 64 6.13 9.79 -4.20
C GLN A 64 5.08 9.26 -5.19
N VAL A 65 5.33 9.40 -6.50
CA VAL A 65 4.42 8.95 -7.56
C VAL A 65 4.25 7.43 -7.54
N LYS A 66 5.34 6.68 -7.41
CA LYS A 66 5.31 5.21 -7.33
C LYS A 66 4.64 4.73 -6.06
N SER A 67 4.91 5.37 -4.91
CA SER A 67 4.28 5.04 -3.63
C SER A 67 2.76 5.24 -3.69
N LYS A 68 2.31 6.40 -4.17
CA LYS A 68 0.89 6.69 -4.39
C LYS A 68 0.22 5.66 -5.31
N LYS A 69 0.87 5.30 -6.41
CA LYS A 69 0.34 4.32 -7.38
C LYS A 69 0.27 2.92 -6.77
N ALA A 70 1.28 2.53 -6.00
CA ALA A 70 1.32 1.26 -5.29
C ALA A 70 0.20 1.15 -4.27
N ILE A 71 -0.02 2.17 -3.42
CA ILE A 71 -1.13 2.21 -2.46
C ILE A 71 -2.46 1.99 -3.19
N LYS A 72 -2.73 2.76 -4.25
CA LYS A 72 -3.99 2.64 -5.01
C LYS A 72 -4.18 1.23 -5.59
N ASN A 73 -3.12 0.64 -6.13
CA ASN A 73 -3.13 -0.70 -6.71
C ASN A 73 -3.47 -1.77 -5.66
N ILE A 74 -2.81 -1.71 -4.50
CA ILE A 74 -3.03 -2.65 -3.39
C ILE A 74 -4.43 -2.46 -2.81
N LEU A 75 -4.84 -1.22 -2.52
CA LEU A 75 -6.15 -0.92 -1.93
C LEU A 75 -7.31 -1.34 -2.82
N GLN A 76 -7.18 -1.33 -4.14
CA GLN A 76 -8.26 -1.77 -5.03
C GLN A 76 -8.58 -3.26 -4.93
N LYS A 77 -7.61 -4.08 -4.49
CA LYS A 77 -7.74 -5.54 -4.36
C LYS A 77 -7.74 -6.02 -2.92
N CYS A 78 -7.28 -5.23 -1.95
CA CYS A 78 -7.19 -5.64 -0.56
C CYS A 78 -8.57 -5.71 0.10
N THR A 79 -8.95 -6.91 0.56
CA THR A 79 -10.16 -7.19 1.35
C THR A 79 -9.85 -7.39 2.84
N HIS A 80 -8.57 -7.32 3.24
CA HIS A 80 -8.14 -7.54 4.62
C HIS A 80 -8.22 -6.23 5.43
N LEU A 81 -9.38 -5.99 6.04
CA LEU A 81 -9.68 -4.75 6.75
C LEU A 81 -8.69 -4.36 7.86
N PRO A 82 -8.16 -5.28 8.69
CA PRO A 82 -7.23 -4.90 9.76
C PRO A 82 -5.96 -4.19 9.28
N ALA A 83 -5.44 -4.58 8.11
CA ALA A 83 -4.28 -3.92 7.54
C ALA A 83 -4.59 -2.54 6.93
N LEU A 84 -5.88 -2.20 6.77
CA LEU A 84 -6.35 -0.92 6.26
C LEU A 84 -6.70 0.09 7.36
N GLU A 85 -6.93 -0.39 8.59
CA GLU A 85 -7.27 0.47 9.74
C GLU A 85 -6.27 1.60 9.98
N PRO A 86 -4.93 1.38 9.92
CA PRO A 86 -3.96 2.46 10.13
C PRO A 86 -4.11 3.59 9.10
N LEU A 87 -4.55 3.28 7.88
CA LEU A 87 -4.69 4.27 6.82
C LEU A 87 -5.95 5.13 6.99
N LEU A 88 -6.92 4.76 7.84
CA LEU A 88 -8.13 5.55 8.06
C LEU A 88 -7.83 6.89 8.75
N HIS A 89 -6.80 6.92 9.60
CA HIS A 89 -6.46 8.11 10.38
C HIS A 89 -5.47 9.02 9.64
N ASP A 90 -4.48 8.43 8.97
CA ASP A 90 -3.36 9.18 8.39
C ASP A 90 -3.52 9.50 6.90
N ALA A 91 -4.39 8.79 6.17
CA ALA A 91 -4.43 8.93 4.72
C ALA A 91 -5.14 10.21 4.25
N PRO A 92 -4.57 10.93 3.26
CA PRO A 92 -5.20 12.11 2.68
C PRO A 92 -6.47 11.73 1.89
N PRO A 93 -7.40 12.68 1.65
CA PRO A 93 -8.72 12.40 1.08
C PRO A 93 -8.71 11.64 -0.26
N ASN A 94 -7.68 11.87 -1.07
CA ASN A 94 -7.50 11.20 -2.37
C ASN A 94 -7.16 9.70 -2.25
N ILE A 95 -6.58 9.26 -1.13
CA ILE A 95 -6.32 7.84 -0.80
C ILE A 95 -7.43 7.29 0.09
N LEU A 96 -7.89 8.06 1.07
CA LEU A 96 -8.90 7.66 2.06
C LEU A 96 -10.19 7.13 1.40
N LYS A 97 -10.62 7.74 0.28
CA LYS A 97 -11.80 7.26 -0.47
C LYS A 97 -11.69 5.79 -0.93
N TYR A 98 -10.48 5.31 -1.21
CA TYR A 98 -10.25 3.91 -1.59
C TYR A 98 -10.34 2.99 -0.38
N VAL A 99 -9.80 3.43 0.77
CA VAL A 99 -9.86 2.69 2.03
C VAL A 99 -11.32 2.50 2.47
N VAL A 100 -12.06 3.61 2.62
CA VAL A 100 -13.48 3.58 2.99
C VAL A 100 -14.31 2.78 1.99
N GLY A 101 -13.99 2.87 0.70
CA GLY A 101 -14.60 2.06 -0.35
C GLY A 101 -14.46 0.54 -0.13
N GLN A 102 -13.31 0.07 0.37
CA GLN A 102 -13.13 -1.35 0.70
C GLN A 102 -13.90 -1.77 1.95
N PHE A 103 -13.91 -0.94 3.00
CA PHE A 103 -14.72 -1.20 4.20
C PHE A 103 -16.21 -1.34 3.85
N SER A 104 -16.73 -0.48 2.97
CA SER A 104 -18.11 -0.58 2.50
C SER A 104 -18.39 -1.91 1.79
N LYS A 105 -17.52 -2.32 0.85
CA LYS A 105 -17.68 -3.57 0.09
C LYS A 105 -17.67 -4.81 0.98
N VAL A 106 -16.73 -4.90 1.91
CA VAL A 106 -16.62 -6.06 2.80
C VAL A 106 -17.80 -6.14 3.76
N ARG A 107 -18.27 -5.00 4.29
CA ARG A 107 -19.47 -4.97 5.15
C ARG A 107 -20.73 -5.45 4.41
N HIS A 108 -20.89 -5.06 3.15
CA HIS A 108 -22.01 -5.56 2.34
C HIS A 108 -21.92 -7.07 2.04
N ALA A 109 -20.71 -7.60 1.84
CA ALA A 109 -20.50 -9.04 1.60
C ALA A 109 -20.74 -9.93 2.85
N LEU A 110 -20.63 -9.37 4.06
CA LEU A 110 -20.88 -10.10 5.32
C LEU A 110 -22.36 -10.10 5.74
N LEU A 111 -23.18 -9.24 5.12
CA LEU A 111 -24.62 -9.09 5.43
C LEU A 111 -25.53 -9.64 4.31
N ALA A 112 -24.95 -10.20 3.25
CA ALA A 112 -25.63 -10.83 2.13
C ALA A 112 -25.39 -12.34 2.14
#